data_AF-A0A838K0N2-F1
#
_entry.id   AF-A0A838K0N2-F1
#
_cell.length_a   1.000
_cell.length_b   1.000
_cell.length_c   1.000
_cell.angle_alpha   90.00
_cell.angle_beta   90.00
_cell.angle_gamma   90.00
#
_symmetry.space_group_name_H-M   'P 1'
#
loop_
_entity.id
_entity.type
_entity.pdbx_description
1 polymer ?
#
loop_
_entity_poly.entity_id
_entity_poly.type
_entity_poly.pdbx_seq_one_letter_code
_entity_poly.pdbx_strand_id
1 'polypeptide(L)'
;MTGEIGDQDRVVAQVERILSLDVDGRGFPELGRRDPVVGELLQRYPGLRPVLFCSPYEAACWSIIGQRLRITQAAAIKQRLADQLGDRVTVAGQQLTAFPAPQQLRGRALPGLPQVKVERLDAIATAALSGQLDTARLRDLDTDQALEELTRLPGIGPFSAELILARGAGHPDLFPTAERRLHAEIAGAYRLTEPTVARLADVADGWRPYRTWVGLLLRTRREATPTRSAGAAVPIVEPQRAGHLGRRYGSYAHRCSTRLSRASDWGLLVECHPPGVTLGRRCC
;
A
#
# COMPACT_ATOMS: atom_id res chain seq x y z
N MET A 1 -10.72 0.18 -34.15
CA MET A 1 -11.00 0.10 -32.70
C MET A 1 -11.03 -1.38 -32.33
N THR A 2 -9.84 -1.97 -32.29
CA THR A 2 -9.58 -3.39 -32.00
C THR A 2 -8.42 -3.38 -31.02
N GLY A 3 -8.70 -3.03 -29.76
CA GLY A 3 -7.83 -3.44 -28.67
C GLY A 3 -7.95 -4.95 -28.62
N GLU A 4 -6.93 -5.63 -29.13
CA GLU A 4 -6.88 -7.08 -29.25
C GLU A 4 -7.10 -7.72 -27.88
N ILE A 5 -7.74 -8.90 -27.86
CA ILE A 5 -8.08 -9.68 -26.66
C ILE A 5 -6.91 -9.79 -25.66
N GLY A 6 -5.66 -9.76 -26.16
CA GLY A 6 -4.44 -9.74 -25.35
C GLY A 6 -4.20 -8.48 -24.50
N ASP A 7 -4.79 -7.32 -24.81
CA ASP A 7 -4.68 -6.11 -23.97
C ASP A 7 -5.62 -6.21 -22.75
N GLN A 8 -6.84 -6.70 -22.96
CA GLN A 8 -7.81 -6.92 -21.88
C GLN A 8 -7.30 -7.98 -20.88
N ASP A 9 -6.79 -9.11 -21.36
CA ASP A 9 -6.26 -10.17 -20.50
C ASP A 9 -5.08 -9.68 -19.64
N ARG A 10 -4.22 -8.82 -20.20
CA ARG A 10 -3.11 -8.19 -19.46
C ARG A 10 -3.62 -7.25 -18.37
N VAL A 11 -4.66 -6.46 -18.67
CA VAL A 11 -5.29 -5.58 -17.68
C VAL A 11 -5.93 -6.41 -16.56
N VAL A 12 -6.66 -7.47 -16.90
CA VAL A 12 -7.27 -8.37 -15.90
C VAL A 12 -6.20 -8.98 -15.00
N ALA A 13 -5.15 -9.58 -15.58
CA ALA A 13 -4.05 -10.15 -14.81
C ALA A 13 -3.36 -9.11 -13.91
N GLN A 14 -3.19 -7.87 -14.39
CA GLN A 14 -2.61 -6.80 -13.60
C GLN A 14 -3.52 -6.39 -12.43
N VAL A 15 -4.84 -6.30 -12.65
CA VAL A 15 -5.82 -5.97 -11.61
C VAL A 15 -5.93 -7.10 -10.58
N GLU A 16 -5.99 -8.36 -11.01
CA GLU A 16 -5.97 -9.52 -10.13
C GLU A 16 -4.74 -9.49 -9.23
N ARG A 17 -3.55 -9.25 -9.81
CA ARG A 17 -2.33 -9.08 -9.04
C ARG A 17 -2.40 -7.91 -8.07
N ILE A 18 -2.82 -6.73 -8.51
CA ILE A 18 -2.96 -5.54 -7.63
C ILE A 18 -3.87 -5.85 -6.44
N LEU A 19 -4.90 -6.67 -6.63
CA LEU A 19 -5.84 -7.07 -5.58
C LEU A 19 -5.43 -8.36 -4.84
N SER A 20 -4.24 -8.91 -5.14
CA SER A 20 -3.74 -10.20 -4.63
C SER A 20 -4.70 -11.39 -4.86
N LEU A 21 -5.45 -11.36 -5.96
CA LEU A 21 -6.35 -12.44 -6.39
C LEU A 21 -5.62 -13.53 -7.20
N ASP A 22 -4.38 -13.25 -7.61
CA ASP A 22 -3.51 -14.15 -8.35
C ASP A 22 -2.68 -15.09 -7.45
N VAL A 23 -2.89 -15.03 -6.13
CA VAL A 23 -2.28 -15.94 -5.15
C VAL A 23 -3.35 -16.91 -4.65
N ASP A 24 -3.04 -18.22 -4.66
CA ASP A 24 -3.94 -19.25 -4.15
C ASP A 24 -4.17 -19.10 -2.64
N GLY A 25 -5.31 -18.51 -2.27
CA GLY A 25 -5.70 -18.28 -0.89
C GLY A 25 -6.54 -19.39 -0.26
N ARG A 26 -6.77 -20.54 -0.93
CA ARG A 26 -7.67 -21.61 -0.45
C ARG A 26 -7.21 -22.22 0.87
N GLY A 27 -5.90 -22.22 1.14
CA GLY A 27 -5.33 -22.71 2.41
C GLY A 27 -5.44 -21.72 3.58
N PHE A 28 -5.75 -20.45 3.31
CA PHE A 28 -5.71 -19.40 4.34
C PHE A 28 -6.73 -19.58 5.48
N PRO A 29 -7.98 -20.04 5.24
CA PRO A 29 -8.91 -20.33 6.33
C PRO A 29 -8.44 -21.45 7.27
N GLU A 30 -7.74 -22.45 6.73
CA GLU A 30 -7.21 -23.56 7.52
C GLU A 30 -6.07 -23.10 8.44
N LEU A 31 -5.25 -22.14 8.00
CA LEU A 31 -4.28 -21.48 8.87
C LEU A 31 -4.96 -20.84 10.10
N GLY A 32 -6.09 -20.16 9.90
CA GLY A 32 -6.85 -19.58 11.01
C GLY A 32 -7.50 -20.59 11.96
N ARG A 33 -7.63 -21.86 11.57
CA ARG A 33 -8.05 -22.94 12.49
C ARG A 33 -6.90 -23.46 13.34
N ARG A 34 -5.68 -23.45 12.79
CA ARG A 34 -4.46 -23.95 13.46
C ARG A 34 -3.84 -22.92 14.38
N ASP A 35 -3.95 -21.64 14.03
CA ASP A 35 -3.41 -20.53 14.78
C ASP A 35 -4.55 -19.64 15.31
N PRO A 36 -4.83 -19.63 16.62
CA PRO A 36 -5.91 -18.84 17.20
C PRO A 36 -5.79 -17.33 16.97
N VAL A 37 -4.57 -16.79 16.92
CA VAL A 37 -4.34 -15.36 16.64
C VAL A 37 -4.74 -15.06 15.20
N VAL A 38 -4.33 -15.91 14.25
CA VAL A 38 -4.75 -15.77 12.86
C VAL A 38 -6.26 -15.96 12.73
N GLY A 39 -6.86 -16.92 13.44
CA GLY A 39 -8.30 -17.13 13.48
C GLY A 39 -9.09 -15.88 13.90
N GLU A 40 -8.66 -15.20 14.96
CA GLU A 40 -9.23 -13.91 15.39
C GLU A 40 -9.11 -12.85 14.28
N LEU A 41 -7.94 -12.73 13.65
CA LEU A 41 -7.70 -11.77 12.58
C LEU A 41 -8.60 -12.02 11.36
N LEU A 42 -8.82 -13.28 10.97
CA LEU A 42 -9.72 -13.63 9.86
C LEU A 42 -11.18 -13.31 10.17
N GLN A 43 -11.62 -13.52 11.41
CA GLN A 43 -12.97 -13.15 11.84
C GLN A 43 -13.16 -11.63 11.84
N ARG A 44 -12.15 -10.88 12.26
CA ARG A 44 -12.19 -9.42 12.35
C ARG A 44 -12.06 -8.74 10.98
N TYR A 45 -11.32 -9.33 10.06
CA TYR A 45 -11.00 -8.76 8.75
C TYR A 45 -11.31 -9.76 7.61
N PRO A 46 -12.59 -10.16 7.44
CA PRO A 46 -12.97 -11.18 6.48
C PRO A 46 -12.63 -10.74 5.05
N GLY A 47 -11.89 -11.58 4.33
CA GLY A 47 -11.54 -11.35 2.93
C GLY A 47 -10.50 -10.25 2.69
N LEU A 48 -9.92 -9.64 3.73
CA LEU A 48 -8.92 -8.60 3.55
C LEU A 48 -7.63 -9.17 2.93
N ARG A 49 -7.22 -8.59 1.80
CA ARG A 49 -6.01 -8.93 1.04
C ARG A 49 -5.11 -7.72 0.85
N PRO A 50 -3.80 -7.92 0.63
CA PRO A 50 -2.91 -6.81 0.31
C PRO A 50 -3.29 -6.15 -1.03
N VAL A 51 -3.57 -4.85 -1.03
CA VAL A 51 -3.63 -4.06 -2.28
C VAL A 51 -2.23 -3.61 -2.69
N LEU A 52 -1.69 -4.12 -3.79
CA LEU A 52 -0.29 -3.92 -4.20
C LEU A 52 -0.08 -2.62 -5.00
N PHE A 53 1.17 -2.22 -5.14
CA PHE A 53 1.58 -1.25 -6.18
C PHE A 53 1.38 -1.88 -7.57
N CYS A 54 1.27 -1.04 -8.60
CA CYS A 54 1.15 -1.50 -9.98
C CYS A 54 2.38 -2.27 -10.49
N SER A 55 3.55 -2.09 -9.85
CA SER A 55 4.78 -2.82 -10.14
C SER A 55 5.82 -2.72 -9.00
N PRO A 56 6.84 -3.61 -8.97
CA PRO A 56 8.02 -3.46 -8.11
C PRO A 56 8.78 -2.16 -8.38
N TYR A 57 8.84 -1.71 -9.63
CA TYR A 57 9.41 -0.41 -10.02
C TYR A 57 8.73 0.76 -9.29
N GLU A 58 7.41 0.83 -9.34
CA GLU A 58 6.67 1.91 -8.68
C GLU A 58 6.85 1.87 -7.15
N ALA A 59 6.88 0.67 -6.55
CA ALA A 59 7.17 0.50 -5.13
C ALA A 59 8.60 0.97 -4.77
N ALA A 60 9.58 0.70 -5.63
CA ALA A 60 10.95 1.15 -5.45
C ALA A 60 11.06 2.68 -5.53
N CYS A 61 10.45 3.29 -6.55
CA CYS A 61 10.36 4.76 -6.67
C CYS A 61 9.67 5.38 -5.46
N TRP A 62 8.55 4.81 -5.01
CA TRP A 62 7.85 5.24 -3.81
C TRP A 62 8.76 5.22 -2.58
N SER A 63 9.54 4.15 -2.40
CA SER A 63 10.47 4.04 -1.28
C SER A 63 11.53 5.15 -1.29
N ILE A 64 12.08 5.51 -2.45
CA ILE A 64 13.04 6.61 -2.60
C ILE A 64 12.38 7.97 -2.36
N ILE A 65 11.20 8.19 -2.94
CA ILE A 65 10.43 9.43 -2.77
C ILE A 65 10.09 9.65 -1.30
N GLY A 66 9.57 8.62 -0.62
CA GLY A 66 9.11 8.68 0.76
C GLY A 66 10.21 8.82 1.82
N GLN A 67 11.45 8.45 1.51
CA GLN A 67 12.57 8.54 2.46
C GLN A 67 12.69 9.95 3.07
N ARG A 68 12.65 10.00 4.41
CA ARG A 68 12.77 11.22 5.23
C ARG A 68 11.70 12.28 4.96
N LEU A 69 10.55 11.90 4.39
CA LEU A 69 9.42 12.80 4.18
C LEU A 69 8.18 12.33 4.94
N ARG A 70 7.27 13.26 5.21
CA ARG A 70 5.92 12.88 5.59
C ARG A 70 5.22 12.25 4.39
N ILE A 71 4.38 11.26 4.66
CA ILE A 71 3.61 10.55 3.63
C ILE A 71 2.79 11.46 2.72
N THR A 72 2.22 12.54 3.26
CA THR A 72 1.46 13.53 2.47
C THR A 72 2.36 14.31 1.49
N GLN A 73 3.59 14.61 1.89
CA GLN A 73 4.58 15.26 1.02
C GLN A 73 5.06 14.28 -0.06
N ALA A 74 5.32 13.03 0.31
CA ALA A 74 5.71 11.98 -0.63
C ALA A 74 4.61 11.73 -1.68
N ALA A 75 3.34 11.66 -1.25
CA ALA A 75 2.18 11.51 -2.14
C ALA A 75 2.06 12.70 -3.10
N ALA A 76 2.23 13.93 -2.63
CA ALA A 76 2.19 15.13 -3.48
C ALA A 76 3.33 15.13 -4.53
N ILE A 77 4.52 14.66 -4.16
CA ILE A 77 5.63 14.50 -5.11
C ILE A 77 5.30 13.42 -6.15
N LYS A 78 4.80 12.26 -5.72
CA LYS A 78 4.40 11.17 -6.62
C LYS A 78 3.35 11.63 -7.63
N GLN A 79 2.33 12.34 -7.18
CA GLN A 79 1.28 12.89 -8.06
C GLN A 79 1.86 13.88 -9.07
N ARG A 80 2.74 14.79 -8.63
CA ARG A 80 3.40 15.74 -9.54
C ARG A 80 4.21 15.04 -10.63
N LEU A 81 4.92 13.96 -10.28
CA LEU A 81 5.66 13.17 -11.25
C LEU A 81 4.71 12.52 -12.28
N ALA A 82 3.59 11.95 -11.83
CA ALA A 82 2.55 11.42 -12.71
C ALA A 82 2.00 12.50 -13.65
N ASP A 83 1.69 13.69 -13.14
CA ASP A 83 1.10 14.77 -13.94
C ASP A 83 2.05 15.35 -14.99
N GLN A 84 3.36 15.36 -14.71
CA GLN A 84 4.38 15.94 -15.57
C GLN A 84 4.96 14.95 -16.59
N LEU A 85 5.14 13.69 -16.18
CA LEU A 85 5.90 12.71 -16.95
C LEU A 85 5.10 11.46 -17.29
N GLY A 86 3.93 11.25 -16.67
CA GLY A 86 3.11 10.06 -16.86
C GLY A 86 2.20 10.13 -18.08
N ASP A 87 1.82 8.95 -18.56
CA ASP A 87 0.82 8.83 -19.62
C ASP A 87 -0.55 9.29 -19.15
N ARG A 88 -1.28 9.97 -20.03
CA ARG A 88 -2.66 10.43 -19.78
C ARG A 88 -3.64 9.43 -20.35
N VAL A 89 -4.61 9.02 -19.54
CA VAL A 89 -5.65 8.07 -19.92
C VAL A 89 -7.02 8.63 -19.56
N THR A 90 -7.97 8.53 -20.48
CA THR A 90 -9.36 8.90 -20.20
C THR A 90 -10.14 7.66 -19.74
N VAL A 91 -10.66 7.70 -18.52
CA VAL A 91 -11.50 6.64 -17.94
C VAL A 91 -12.85 7.24 -17.55
N ALA A 92 -13.94 6.71 -18.11
CA ALA A 92 -15.30 7.21 -17.86
C ALA A 92 -15.46 8.74 -18.02
N GLY A 93 -14.77 9.33 -19.02
CA GLY A 93 -14.80 10.77 -19.29
C GLY A 93 -13.90 11.62 -18.38
N GLN A 94 -13.17 11.01 -17.44
CA GLN A 94 -12.19 11.69 -16.59
C GLN A 94 -10.77 11.45 -17.12
N GLN A 95 -9.99 12.53 -17.24
CA GLN A 95 -8.57 12.42 -17.55
C GLN A 95 -7.78 12.09 -16.29
N LEU A 96 -7.03 10.99 -16.34
CA LEU A 96 -6.17 10.50 -15.28
C LEU A 96 -4.73 10.43 -15.77
N THR A 97 -3.78 10.45 -14.83
CA THR A 97 -2.34 10.36 -15.09
C THR A 97 -1.78 9.11 -14.43
N ALA A 98 -1.09 8.28 -15.19
CA ALA A 98 -0.37 7.13 -14.66
C ALA A 98 0.93 7.57 -13.99
N PHE A 99 1.48 6.75 -13.09
CA PHE A 99 2.84 6.96 -12.63
C PHE A 99 3.82 6.78 -13.82
N PRO A 100 4.90 7.59 -13.95
CA PRO A 100 5.73 7.58 -15.15
C PRO A 100 6.39 6.23 -15.38
N ALA A 101 6.30 5.72 -16.62
CA ALA A 101 7.03 4.54 -17.05
C ALA A 101 8.55 4.74 -16.89
N PRO A 102 9.34 3.67 -16.74
CA PRO A 102 10.79 3.79 -16.56
C PRO A 102 11.48 4.63 -17.65
N GLN A 103 11.05 4.53 -18.91
CA GLN A 103 11.57 5.31 -20.03
C GLN A 103 11.29 6.81 -19.89
N GLN A 104 10.19 7.18 -19.23
CA GLN A 104 9.79 8.56 -19.01
C GLN A 104 10.58 9.19 -17.87
N LEU A 105 10.99 8.39 -16.87
CA LEU A 105 11.72 8.86 -15.69
C LEU A 105 13.24 8.89 -15.91
N ARG A 106 13.81 7.94 -16.65
CA ARG A 106 15.26 7.83 -16.90
C ARG A 106 15.81 9.09 -17.58
N GLY A 107 16.92 9.61 -17.05
CA GLY A 107 17.64 10.77 -17.55
C GLY A 107 16.91 12.10 -17.35
N ARG A 108 15.83 12.14 -16.56
CA ARG A 108 15.06 13.37 -16.34
C ARG A 108 15.58 14.17 -15.16
N ALA A 109 15.66 15.49 -15.36
CA ALA A 109 15.72 16.42 -14.24
C ALA A 109 14.35 16.44 -13.54
N LEU A 110 14.35 16.39 -12.21
CA LEU A 110 13.14 16.42 -11.37
C LEU A 110 13.21 17.61 -10.40
N PRO A 111 12.82 18.83 -10.85
CA PRO A 111 12.90 20.03 -10.02
C PRO A 111 12.15 19.86 -8.69
N GLY A 112 12.79 20.29 -7.60
CA GLY A 112 12.24 20.18 -6.25
C GLY A 112 12.48 18.83 -5.56
N LEU A 113 13.18 17.88 -6.20
CA LEU A 113 13.77 16.74 -5.53
C LEU A 113 15.28 16.96 -5.30
N PRO A 114 15.82 16.53 -4.13
CA PRO A 114 17.27 16.50 -3.94
C PRO A 114 17.96 15.66 -5.02
N GLN A 115 19.12 16.13 -5.50
CA GLN A 115 19.88 15.48 -6.57
C GLN A 115 20.12 13.98 -6.33
N VAL A 116 20.47 13.60 -5.10
CA VAL A 116 20.63 12.19 -4.70
C VAL A 116 19.38 11.33 -4.92
N LYS A 117 18.17 11.89 -4.77
CA LYS A 117 16.92 11.16 -5.07
C LYS A 117 16.70 11.05 -6.57
N VAL A 118 17.08 12.08 -7.34
CA VAL A 118 16.99 12.05 -8.81
C VAL A 118 17.90 10.94 -9.37
N GLU A 119 19.15 10.87 -8.93
CA GLU A 119 20.12 9.83 -9.32
C GLU A 119 19.64 8.42 -8.97
N ARG A 120 19.04 8.25 -7.78
CA ARG A 120 18.46 6.96 -7.38
C ARG A 120 17.23 6.59 -8.20
N LEU A 121 16.35 7.54 -8.48
CA LEU A 121 15.18 7.30 -9.34
C LEU A 121 15.60 6.91 -10.76
N ASP A 122 16.66 7.52 -11.29
CA ASP A 122 17.26 7.14 -12.57
C ASP A 122 17.83 5.71 -12.55
N ALA A 123 18.55 5.34 -11.49
CA ALA A 123 19.05 3.99 -11.30
C ALA A 123 17.92 2.95 -11.19
N ILE A 124 16.83 3.28 -10.47
CA ILE A 124 15.64 2.43 -10.37
C ILE A 124 14.94 2.27 -11.73
N ALA A 125 14.82 3.35 -12.51
CA ALA A 125 14.29 3.26 -13.87
C ALA A 125 15.17 2.37 -14.76
N THR A 126 16.49 2.48 -14.65
CA THR A 126 17.43 1.61 -15.37
C THR A 126 17.29 0.15 -14.98
N ALA A 127 17.17 -0.15 -13.68
CA ALA A 127 16.95 -1.51 -13.18
C ALA A 127 15.59 -2.10 -13.62
N ALA A 128 14.56 -1.27 -13.74
CA ALA A 128 13.28 -1.71 -14.28
C ALA A 128 13.38 -2.05 -15.78
N LEU A 129 14.11 -1.24 -16.55
CA LEU A 129 14.31 -1.47 -17.98
C LEU A 129 15.17 -2.70 -18.29
N SER A 130 16.04 -3.10 -17.36
CA SER A 130 16.85 -4.33 -17.48
C SER A 130 16.11 -5.59 -17.00
N GLY A 131 14.89 -5.47 -16.48
CA GLY A 131 14.10 -6.60 -15.96
C GLY A 131 14.42 -6.99 -14.51
N GLN A 132 15.27 -6.25 -13.79
CA GLN A 132 15.58 -6.55 -12.38
C GLN A 132 14.38 -6.30 -11.45
N LEU A 133 13.44 -5.44 -11.84
CA LEU A 133 12.23 -5.10 -11.10
C LEU A 133 10.96 -5.72 -11.73
N ASP A 134 11.09 -6.93 -12.27
CA ASP A 134 9.97 -7.72 -12.79
C ASP A 134 9.24 -8.50 -11.67
N THR A 135 7.92 -8.61 -11.76
CA THR A 135 7.10 -9.24 -10.71
C THR A 135 7.27 -10.76 -10.70
N ALA A 136 7.17 -11.41 -11.87
CA ALA A 136 7.21 -12.86 -11.96
C ALA A 136 8.58 -13.36 -11.50
N ARG A 137 9.65 -12.73 -11.99
CA ARG A 137 11.02 -13.01 -11.59
C ARG A 137 11.21 -12.88 -10.07
N LEU A 138 10.82 -11.76 -9.47
CA LEU A 138 11.03 -11.54 -8.03
C LEU A 138 10.21 -12.51 -7.16
N ARG A 139 9.09 -13.03 -7.67
CA ARG A 139 8.30 -14.05 -6.98
C ARG A 139 8.84 -15.47 -7.14
N ASP A 140 9.61 -15.73 -8.19
CA ASP A 140 10.20 -17.05 -8.48
C ASP A 140 11.50 -17.31 -7.71
N LEU A 141 12.19 -16.24 -7.31
CA LEU A 141 13.38 -16.31 -6.46
C LEU A 141 13.06 -16.74 -5.03
N ASP A 142 14.04 -17.38 -4.38
CA ASP A 142 14.02 -17.51 -2.93
C ASP A 142 13.93 -16.12 -2.28
N THR A 143 13.13 -16.01 -1.21
CA THR A 143 12.87 -14.71 -0.57
C THR A 143 14.16 -13.97 -0.20
N ASP A 144 15.15 -14.68 0.35
CA ASP A 144 16.43 -14.07 0.77
C ASP A 144 17.25 -13.60 -0.44
N GLN A 145 17.24 -14.35 -1.54
CA GLN A 145 17.91 -13.96 -2.79
C GLN A 145 17.27 -12.72 -3.41
N ALA A 146 15.93 -12.67 -3.46
CA ALA A 146 15.20 -11.50 -3.95
C ALA A 146 15.50 -10.26 -3.12
N LEU A 147 15.54 -10.38 -1.78
CA LEU A 147 15.91 -9.28 -0.90
C LEU A 147 17.36 -8.84 -1.09
N GLU A 148 18.30 -9.78 -1.21
CA GLU A 148 19.71 -9.47 -1.47
C GLU A 148 19.86 -8.66 -2.76
N GLU A 149 19.27 -9.10 -3.86
CA GLU A 149 19.31 -8.38 -5.13
C GLU A 149 18.69 -6.98 -5.04
N LEU A 150 17.52 -6.86 -4.39
CA LEU A 150 16.85 -5.58 -4.21
C LEU A 150 17.70 -4.59 -3.40
N THR A 151 18.40 -5.06 -2.37
CA THR A 151 19.28 -4.19 -1.55
C THR A 151 20.54 -3.71 -2.26
N ARG A 152 20.94 -4.34 -3.37
CA ARG A 152 22.04 -3.84 -4.22
C ARG A 152 21.63 -2.60 -5.02
N LEU A 153 20.34 -2.28 -5.13
CA LEU A 153 19.86 -1.11 -5.85
C LEU A 153 20.17 0.19 -5.07
N PRO A 154 20.65 1.26 -5.73
CA PRO A 154 21.02 2.50 -5.05
C PRO A 154 19.87 3.09 -4.21
N GLY A 155 20.12 3.24 -2.90
CA GLY A 155 19.16 3.82 -1.97
C GLY A 155 18.07 2.87 -1.49
N ILE A 156 18.12 1.59 -1.84
CA ILE A 156 17.23 0.56 -1.30
C ILE A 156 17.92 -0.15 -0.13
N GLY A 157 17.42 0.08 1.09
CA GLY A 157 17.84 -0.66 2.27
C GLY A 157 16.93 -1.87 2.56
N PRO A 158 17.21 -2.67 3.60
CA PRO A 158 16.44 -3.88 3.93
C PRO A 158 14.93 -3.63 4.04
N PHE A 159 14.53 -2.57 4.75
CA PHE A 159 13.12 -2.18 4.87
C PHE A 159 12.46 -1.85 3.51
N SER A 160 13.17 -1.15 2.62
CA SER A 160 12.65 -0.84 1.28
C SER A 160 12.60 -2.09 0.40
N ALA A 161 13.57 -3.01 0.51
CA ALA A 161 13.56 -4.27 -0.23
C ALA A 161 12.36 -5.13 0.18
N GLU A 162 12.09 -5.24 1.49
CA GLU A 162 10.91 -5.94 2.02
C GLU A 162 9.60 -5.34 1.49
N LEU A 163 9.50 -4.01 1.40
CA LEU A 163 8.36 -3.33 0.79
C LEU A 163 8.20 -3.70 -0.69
N ILE A 164 9.28 -3.63 -1.45
CA ILE A 164 9.25 -3.89 -2.89
C ILE A 164 8.81 -5.33 -3.13
N LEU A 165 9.33 -6.29 -2.35
CA LEU A 165 8.96 -7.69 -2.49
C LEU A 165 7.50 -7.96 -2.05
N ALA A 166 7.09 -7.50 -0.88
CA ALA A 166 5.74 -7.77 -0.35
C ALA A 166 4.63 -6.96 -1.03
N ARG A 167 4.89 -5.72 -1.46
CA ARG A 167 3.85 -4.79 -1.96
C ARG A 167 4.06 -4.39 -3.41
N GLY A 168 5.28 -4.46 -3.92
CA GLY A 168 5.57 -4.25 -5.34
C GLY A 168 5.33 -5.54 -6.14
N ALA A 169 6.08 -6.59 -5.82
CA ALA A 169 5.93 -7.90 -6.44
C ALA A 169 4.71 -8.64 -5.88
N GLY A 170 4.36 -8.46 -4.60
CA GLY A 170 3.23 -9.17 -3.99
C GLY A 170 3.55 -10.59 -3.57
N HIS A 171 4.80 -10.85 -3.17
CA HIS A 171 5.20 -12.15 -2.65
C HIS A 171 4.38 -12.47 -1.39
N PRO A 172 3.64 -13.59 -1.33
CA PRO A 172 2.71 -13.87 -0.22
C PRO A 172 3.42 -14.35 1.05
N ASP A 173 4.66 -14.84 0.91
CA ASP A 173 5.37 -15.54 1.98
C ASP A 173 6.64 -14.81 2.46
N LEU A 174 6.56 -13.51 2.75
CA LEU A 174 7.65 -12.74 3.38
C LEU A 174 7.35 -12.42 4.84
N PHE A 175 8.33 -12.68 5.72
CA PHE A 175 8.39 -12.14 7.08
C PHE A 175 9.35 -10.93 7.13
N PRO A 176 8.86 -9.71 7.41
CA PRO A 176 9.71 -8.52 7.51
C PRO A 176 10.59 -8.55 8.76
N THR A 177 11.91 -8.49 8.57
CA THR A 177 12.92 -8.49 9.64
C THR A 177 13.28 -7.08 10.11
N ALA A 178 12.92 -6.04 9.35
CA ALA A 178 13.26 -4.65 9.68
C ALA A 178 12.08 -3.85 10.26
N GLU A 179 10.92 -4.46 10.49
CA GLU A 179 9.68 -3.75 10.84
C GLU A 179 9.31 -3.85 12.33
N ARG A 180 9.99 -3.04 13.16
CA ARG A 180 9.79 -3.00 14.62
C ARG A 180 8.33 -2.86 15.08
N ARG A 181 7.50 -2.16 14.31
CA ARG A 181 6.08 -1.95 14.65
C ARG A 181 5.26 -3.22 14.45
N LEU A 182 5.53 -3.97 13.38
CA LEU A 182 4.94 -5.30 13.17
C LEU A 182 5.45 -6.28 14.23
N HIS A 183 6.75 -6.24 14.55
CA HIS A 183 7.34 -7.08 15.60
C HIS A 183 6.67 -6.89 16.95
N ALA A 184 6.43 -5.64 17.36
CA ALA A 184 5.71 -5.33 18.59
C ALA A 184 4.26 -5.85 18.57
N GLU A 185 3.59 -5.78 17.42
CA GLU A 185 2.23 -6.28 17.24
C GLU A 185 2.18 -7.82 17.35
N ILE A 186 3.14 -8.52 16.76
CA ILE A 186 3.30 -9.97 16.90
C ILE A 186 3.59 -10.33 18.36
N ALA A 187 4.56 -9.65 18.99
CA ALA A 187 4.91 -9.90 20.38
C ALA A 187 3.71 -9.75 21.33
N GLY A 188 2.89 -8.71 21.12
CA GLY A 188 1.65 -8.51 21.87
C GLY A 188 0.60 -9.59 21.59
N ALA A 189 0.42 -9.99 20.33
CA ALA A 189 -0.55 -11.02 19.94
C ALA A 189 -0.25 -12.38 20.57
N TYR A 190 1.03 -12.76 20.60
CA TYR A 190 1.51 -14.06 21.08
C TYR A 190 2.05 -14.01 22.52
N ARG A 191 1.92 -12.85 23.20
CA ARG A 191 2.35 -12.64 24.60
C ARG A 191 3.82 -13.02 24.84
N LEU A 192 4.68 -12.68 23.90
CA LEU A 192 6.12 -12.99 23.98
C LEU A 192 6.82 -12.03 24.95
N THR A 193 7.54 -12.57 25.93
CA THR A 193 8.30 -11.81 26.92
C THR A 193 9.66 -11.32 26.40
N GLU A 194 10.24 -12.02 25.41
CA GLU A 194 11.52 -11.65 24.76
C GLU A 194 11.42 -11.81 23.24
N PRO A 195 10.80 -10.86 22.54
CA PRO A 195 10.50 -10.98 21.11
C PRO A 195 11.73 -10.65 20.25
N THR A 196 12.73 -11.53 20.25
CA THR A 196 13.84 -11.45 19.30
C THR A 196 13.33 -11.68 17.87
N VAL A 197 14.04 -11.15 16.86
CA VAL A 197 13.66 -11.36 15.44
C VAL A 197 13.57 -12.85 15.11
N ALA A 198 14.48 -13.68 15.65
CA ALA A 198 14.45 -15.13 15.47
C ALA A 198 13.17 -15.76 16.05
N ARG A 199 12.79 -15.40 17.29
CA ARG A 199 11.55 -15.90 17.91
C ARG A 199 10.30 -15.46 17.17
N LEU A 200 10.29 -14.24 16.66
CA LEU A 200 9.20 -13.73 15.83
C LEU A 200 9.14 -14.46 14.49
N ALA A 201 10.28 -14.80 13.90
CA ALA A 201 10.37 -15.60 12.68
C ALA A 201 9.85 -17.03 12.91
N ASP A 202 10.16 -17.67 14.05
CA ASP A 202 9.63 -18.99 14.40
C ASP A 202 8.10 -19.00 14.48
N VAL A 203 7.51 -17.95 15.07
CA VAL A 203 6.05 -17.77 15.07
C VAL A 203 5.55 -17.58 13.64
N ALA A 204 6.22 -16.74 12.86
CA ALA A 204 5.82 -16.45 11.49
C ALA A 204 5.93 -17.67 10.56
N ASP A 205 6.82 -18.62 10.82
CA ASP A 205 6.92 -19.85 10.03
C ASP A 205 5.64 -20.71 10.10
N GLY A 206 4.88 -20.61 11.18
CA GLY A 206 3.55 -21.20 11.29
C GLY A 206 2.54 -20.63 10.29
N TRP A 207 2.79 -19.45 9.72
CA TRP A 207 1.88 -18.77 8.77
C TRP A 207 2.15 -19.09 7.31
N ARG A 208 3.19 -19.87 7.00
CA ARG A 208 3.53 -20.20 5.61
C ARG A 208 2.35 -20.89 4.90
N PRO A 209 2.10 -20.60 3.61
CA PRO A 209 2.83 -19.66 2.73
C PRO A 209 2.27 -18.22 2.74
N TYR A 210 1.61 -17.80 3.82
CA TYR A 210 0.82 -16.55 3.90
C TYR A 210 1.40 -15.52 4.89
N ARG A 211 2.71 -15.55 5.16
CA ARG A 211 3.37 -14.67 6.14
C ARG A 211 3.08 -13.18 5.89
N THR A 212 3.09 -12.75 4.62
CA THR A 212 2.79 -11.36 4.26
C THR A 212 1.34 -10.98 4.51
N TRP A 213 0.40 -11.91 4.30
CA TRP A 213 -1.02 -11.69 4.53
C TRP A 213 -1.34 -11.59 6.01
N VAL A 214 -0.80 -12.47 6.85
CA VAL A 214 -0.94 -12.36 8.31
C VAL A 214 -0.32 -11.06 8.81
N GLY A 215 0.87 -10.69 8.29
CA GLY A 215 1.50 -9.41 8.59
C GLY A 215 0.62 -8.22 8.23
N LEU A 216 -0.13 -8.24 7.11
CA LEU A 216 -1.09 -7.19 6.78
C LEU A 216 -2.17 -7.07 7.85
N LEU A 217 -2.81 -8.19 8.22
CA LEU A 217 -3.90 -8.19 9.19
C LEU A 217 -3.46 -7.66 10.56
N LEU A 218 -2.25 -8.02 11.00
CA LEU A 218 -1.65 -7.49 12.22
C LEU A 218 -1.46 -5.97 12.15
N ARG A 219 -0.92 -5.44 11.04
CA ARG A 219 -0.80 -3.98 10.84
C ARG A 219 -2.16 -3.29 10.88
N THR A 220 -3.16 -3.87 10.21
CA THR A 220 -4.53 -3.35 10.22
C THR A 220 -5.13 -3.34 11.63
N ARG A 221 -4.89 -4.39 12.43
CA ARG A 221 -5.32 -4.44 13.85
C ARG A 221 -4.70 -3.33 14.68
N ARG A 222 -3.41 -3.09 14.50
CA ARG A 222 -2.70 -2.00 15.18
C ARG A 222 -3.27 -0.63 14.82
N GLU A 223 -3.56 -0.38 13.54
CA GLU A 223 -4.11 0.89 13.07
C GLU A 223 -5.55 1.13 13.54
N ALA A 224 -6.34 0.06 13.65
CA ALA A 224 -7.70 0.10 14.18
C ALA A 224 -7.76 0.32 15.70
N THR A 225 -6.66 0.13 16.42
CA THR A 225 -6.59 0.29 17.88
C THR A 225 -6.07 1.69 18.23
N PRO A 226 -6.92 2.60 18.75
CA PRO A 226 -6.47 3.93 19.13
C PRO A 226 -5.42 3.82 20.23
N THR A 227 -4.24 4.40 20.00
CA THR A 227 -3.19 4.50 21.00
C THR A 227 -3.69 5.37 22.15
N ARG A 228 -3.88 4.79 23.36
CA ARG A 228 -4.13 5.53 24.60
C ARG A 228 -2.85 6.24 25.08
N SER A 229 -2.35 7.20 24.30
CA SER A 229 -1.40 8.24 24.76
C SER A 229 -0.98 9.15 23.60
N ALA A 230 -1.53 10.37 23.58
CA ALA A 230 -0.85 11.64 23.32
C ALA A 230 -1.86 12.73 22.92
N GLY A 231 -1.98 13.77 23.74
CA GLY A 231 -2.49 15.09 23.35
C GLY A 231 -3.95 15.36 23.71
N ALA A 232 -4.15 16.16 24.75
CA ALA A 232 -5.40 16.79 25.10
C ALA A 232 -6.07 17.43 23.87
N ALA A 233 -7.40 17.33 23.81
CA ALA A 233 -8.21 18.04 22.84
C ALA A 233 -7.89 19.54 22.91
N VAL A 234 -7.37 20.09 21.81
CA VAL A 234 -7.29 21.54 21.62
C VAL A 234 -8.73 22.04 21.48
N PRO A 235 -9.21 22.95 22.34
CA PRO A 235 -10.55 23.48 22.19
C PRO A 235 -10.62 24.30 20.90
N ILE A 236 -11.68 24.08 20.13
CA ILE A 236 -12.00 24.83 18.92
C ILE A 236 -12.35 26.26 19.35
N VAL A 237 -11.53 27.24 18.97
CA VAL A 237 -11.93 28.66 19.03
C VAL A 237 -12.83 28.90 17.82
N GLU A 238 -14.11 29.11 18.09
CA GLU A 238 -15.12 29.42 17.08
C GLU A 238 -14.87 30.84 16.53
N PRO A 239 -14.77 31.05 15.21
CA PRO A 239 -14.59 32.38 14.65
C PRO A 239 -15.87 33.20 14.87
N GLN A 240 -15.73 34.36 15.49
CA GLN A 240 -16.82 35.31 15.71
C GLN A 240 -17.46 35.73 14.38
N ARG A 241 -18.79 35.63 14.33
CA ARG A 241 -19.63 36.01 13.18
C ARG A 241 -19.55 37.52 12.94
N ALA A 242 -19.04 37.92 11.76
CA ALA A 242 -19.33 39.24 11.21
C ALA A 242 -20.59 39.18 10.35
N GLY A 243 -21.59 40.02 10.69
CA GLY A 243 -22.41 40.77 9.74
C GLY A 243 -23.34 40.01 8.79
N HIS A 244 -24.62 40.00 9.17
CA HIS A 244 -25.77 39.61 8.36
C HIS A 244 -26.02 40.50 7.14
N LEU A 245 -26.54 39.90 6.04
CA LEU A 245 -27.55 40.37 5.06
C LEU A 245 -27.20 39.74 3.69
N GLY A 246 -27.95 38.88 3.02
CA GLY A 246 -29.29 38.36 3.19
C GLY A 246 -29.79 37.92 1.81
N ARG A 247 -30.09 36.63 1.62
CA ARG A 247 -31.24 36.06 0.87
C ARG A 247 -30.95 34.62 0.40
N ARG A 248 -32.00 33.82 0.60
CA ARG A 248 -32.11 32.36 0.56
C ARG A 248 -32.07 31.82 -0.87
N TYR A 249 -31.36 30.70 -1.07
CA TYR A 249 -31.94 29.51 -1.69
C TYR A 249 -31.34 28.27 -1.01
N GLY A 250 -32.22 27.38 -0.56
CA GLY A 250 -31.83 26.16 0.14
C GLY A 250 -31.34 25.09 -0.84
N SER A 251 -30.22 24.47 -0.50
CA SER A 251 -29.94 23.09 -0.89
C SER A 251 -29.10 22.45 0.21
N TYR A 252 -29.42 21.18 0.49
CA TYR A 252 -28.88 20.39 1.58
C TYR A 252 -27.35 20.24 1.45
N ALA A 253 -26.60 21.00 2.25
CA ALA A 253 -25.20 20.72 2.49
C ALA A 253 -25.09 19.60 3.54
N HIS A 254 -25.01 18.35 3.09
CA HIS A 254 -24.46 17.29 3.93
C HIS A 254 -23.00 17.65 4.22
N ARG A 255 -22.78 18.13 5.45
CA ARG A 255 -21.45 18.35 6.02
C ARG A 255 -20.78 16.98 6.17
N CYS A 256 -20.01 16.57 5.18
CA CYS A 256 -19.10 15.43 5.30
C CYS A 256 -17.86 15.94 6.04
N SER A 257 -17.85 15.83 7.36
CA SER A 257 -16.65 16.05 8.16
C SER A 257 -15.81 14.77 8.11
N THR A 258 -15.09 14.55 7.01
CA THR A 258 -14.14 13.45 6.92
C THR A 258 -12.95 13.77 7.81
N ARG A 259 -12.87 13.07 8.93
CA ARG A 259 -11.71 13.09 9.81
C ARG A 259 -10.57 12.40 9.03
N LEU A 260 -9.55 13.17 8.60
CA LEU A 260 -8.31 12.64 8.05
C LEU A 260 -7.66 11.75 9.12
N SER A 261 -7.95 10.45 9.06
CA SER A 261 -7.36 9.47 9.95
C SER A 261 -6.06 8.93 9.34
N ARG A 262 -5.11 8.66 10.23
CA ARG A 262 -3.69 8.41 10.02
C ARG A 262 -3.41 7.54 8.80
N ALA A 263 -2.55 8.03 7.91
CA ALA A 263 -1.96 7.21 6.87
C ALA A 263 -1.05 6.15 7.51
N SER A 264 -1.15 4.90 7.04
CA SER A 264 -0.23 3.82 7.41
C SER A 264 1.20 4.22 7.06
N ASP A 265 2.19 3.68 7.78
CA ASP A 265 3.62 3.95 7.50
C ASP A 265 4.04 3.55 6.06
N TRP A 266 3.14 2.89 5.32
CA TRP A 266 3.38 2.26 4.02
C TRP A 266 2.53 2.78 2.85
N GLY A 267 1.80 3.88 3.01
CA GLY A 267 1.39 4.66 1.82
C GLY A 267 0.06 4.33 1.16
N LEU A 268 -0.64 3.24 1.53
CA LEU A 268 -1.92 2.90 0.89
C LEU A 268 -2.89 2.26 1.91
N LEU A 269 -3.89 3.04 2.33
CA LEU A 269 -5.19 2.52 2.74
C LEU A 269 -6.14 2.79 1.57
N VAL A 270 -6.71 1.74 1.00
CA VAL A 270 -7.91 1.88 0.17
C VAL A 270 -9.08 1.89 1.15
N GLU A 271 -9.82 3.00 1.20
CA GLU A 271 -11.09 3.04 1.91
C GLU A 271 -12.09 2.13 1.17
N CYS A 272 -12.36 0.94 1.72
CA CYS A 272 -13.53 0.16 1.33
C CYS A 272 -14.77 0.84 1.95
N HIS A 273 -15.56 1.53 1.13
CA HIS A 273 -16.92 1.91 1.51
C HIS A 273 -17.84 0.67 1.47
N PRO A 274 -18.77 0.50 2.43
CA PRO A 274 -19.76 -0.57 2.35
C PRO A 274 -20.71 -0.34 1.16
N PRO A 275 -21.17 -1.39 0.44
CA PRO A 275 -22.13 -1.23 -0.63
C PRO A 275 -23.51 -0.86 -0.05
N GLY A 276 -23.85 0.42 -0.15
CA GLY A 276 -25.21 0.92 0.08
C GLY A 276 -25.98 1.04 -1.23
N VAL A 277 -26.52 -0.07 -1.75
CA VAL A 277 -27.60 -0.04 -2.75
C VAL A 277 -28.61 -1.13 -2.42
N THR A 278 -29.66 -0.75 -1.70
CA THR A 278 -30.91 -1.51 -1.65
C THR A 278 -31.62 -1.31 -2.99
N LEU A 279 -31.67 -2.36 -3.82
CA LEU A 279 -32.58 -2.41 -4.96
C LEU A 279 -34.02 -2.40 -4.44
N GLY A 280 -34.71 -1.28 -4.63
CA GLY A 280 -36.15 -1.19 -4.46
C GLY A 280 -36.86 -2.08 -5.48
N ARG A 281 -37.36 -3.22 -5.04
CA ARG A 281 -38.40 -3.97 -5.76
C ARG A 281 -39.75 -3.28 -5.48
N ARG A 282 -40.40 -2.78 -6.53
CA ARG A 282 -41.86 -2.70 -6.59
C ARG A 282 -42.34 -3.73 -7.60
N CYS A 283 -43.09 -4.71 -7.12
CA CYS A 283 -44.10 -5.44 -7.88
C CYS A 283 -45.21 -5.79 -6.89
N CYS A 284 -46.41 -5.33 -7.23
CA CYS A 284 -47.71 -5.47 -6.55
C CYS A 284 -47.88 -4.65 -5.26
#